data_AF-A0A645DAK8-F1
#
_entry.id   AF-A0A645DAK8-F1
#
_cell.length_a   1.000
_cell.length_b   1.000
_cell.length_c   1.000
_cell.angle_alpha   90.00
_cell.angle_beta   90.00
_cell.angle_gamma   90.00
#
_symmetry.space_group_name_H-M   'P 1'
#
loop_
_entity.id
_entity.type
_entity.pdbx_description
1 polymer ?
#
loop_
_entity_poly.entity_id
_entity_poly.type
_entity_poly.pdbx_seq_one_letter_code
_entity_poly.pdbx_strand_id
1 'polypeptide(L)'
;MQLNTNGLRLAEDPAYAIRLANAGLSFVFLQFDGLSSSVYESLRGRDLLELKKQAIAHCNDAGLGVTLVMTVVPGVNDQQIGDVLQFAWEQSPVIRGVNLQPVSYFGRTPNSTSPFEHLTLDTLAEEIEKQTHGVIPSSKLFPAQNDHPLCGFHGDFVITSEGLPKALSMPSKKCTCGKGLVSSVPKREFLARRWQRKPSIFDGNQTHQSHDLFDLEYFAQRVQSHGFTITAISFQDAENLDLERLQRCRLHVYDQGRMIPFCAYYYTPRRLL
;
A
#
# COMPACT_ATOMS: atom_id res chain seq x y z
N MET A 1 -8.50 -14.04 -0.95
CA MET A 1 -9.29 -12.97 -0.28
C MET A 1 -8.32 -11.95 0.33
N GLN A 2 -8.67 -10.67 0.39
CA GLN A 2 -7.88 -9.62 1.07
C GLN A 2 -8.56 -9.23 2.38
N LEU A 3 -7.77 -9.05 3.45
CA LEU A 3 -8.27 -8.58 4.75
C LEU A 3 -7.68 -7.20 5.08
N ASN A 4 -8.54 -6.19 5.24
CA ASN A 4 -8.14 -4.91 5.85
C ASN A 4 -8.38 -4.99 7.36
N THR A 5 -7.38 -4.64 8.18
CA THR A 5 -7.45 -4.82 9.64
C THR A 5 -6.61 -3.80 10.40
N ASN A 6 -7.03 -3.48 11.62
CA ASN A 6 -6.20 -2.74 12.57
C ASN A 6 -5.13 -3.62 13.24
N GLY A 7 -5.17 -4.94 13.07
CA GLY A 7 -4.15 -5.87 13.55
C GLY A 7 -4.23 -6.28 15.02
N LEU A 8 -5.14 -5.72 15.83
CA LEU A 8 -5.18 -6.02 17.27
C LEU A 8 -5.36 -7.52 17.55
N ARG A 9 -6.38 -8.13 16.94
CA ARG A 9 -6.63 -9.56 17.10
C ARG A 9 -5.54 -10.44 16.49
N LEU A 10 -4.87 -9.97 15.43
CA LEU A 10 -3.71 -10.67 14.87
C LEU A 10 -2.52 -10.65 15.83
N ALA A 11 -2.36 -9.58 16.62
CA ALA A 11 -1.32 -9.46 17.62
C ALA A 11 -1.62 -10.29 18.88
N GLU A 12 -2.87 -10.27 19.35
CA GLU A 12 -3.27 -10.87 20.64
C GLU A 12 -3.48 -12.40 20.57
N ASP A 13 -3.90 -12.93 19.41
CA ASP A 13 -4.16 -14.36 19.21
C ASP A 13 -3.22 -14.92 18.13
N PRO A 14 -2.08 -15.54 18.51
CA PRO A 14 -1.10 -16.10 17.57
C PRO A 14 -1.72 -17.13 16.61
N ALA A 15 -2.73 -17.88 17.05
CA ALA A 15 -3.39 -18.88 16.23
C ALA A 15 -4.37 -18.27 15.22
N TYR A 16 -4.77 -17.01 15.38
CA TYR A 16 -5.74 -16.36 14.49
C TYR A 16 -5.21 -16.20 13.07
N ALA A 17 -3.94 -15.79 12.92
CA ALA A 17 -3.30 -15.67 11.61
C ALA A 17 -3.27 -17.02 10.87
N ILE A 18 -2.95 -18.10 11.58
CA ILE A 18 -2.94 -19.47 11.04
C ILE A 18 -4.36 -19.90 10.61
N ARG A 19 -5.38 -19.63 11.43
CA ARG A 19 -6.77 -19.94 11.07
C ARG A 19 -7.22 -19.18 9.81
N LEU A 20 -6.83 -17.91 9.67
CA LEU A 20 -7.13 -17.12 8.48
C LEU A 20 -6.39 -17.64 7.24
N ALA A 21 -5.11 -18.01 7.37
CA ALA A 21 -4.34 -18.62 6.28
C ALA A 21 -5.00 -19.94 5.81
N ASN A 22 -5.35 -20.82 6.74
CA ASN A 22 -6.04 -22.09 6.44
C ASN A 22 -7.43 -21.88 5.81
N ALA A 23 -8.09 -20.76 6.10
CA ALA A 23 -9.36 -20.39 5.46
C ALA A 23 -9.19 -19.79 4.05
N GLY A 24 -7.96 -19.68 3.53
CA GLY A 24 -7.66 -19.17 2.19
C GLY A 24 -7.43 -17.66 2.10
N LEU A 25 -7.10 -17.00 3.23
CA LEU A 25 -6.67 -15.61 3.20
C LEU A 25 -5.37 -15.47 2.40
N SER A 26 -5.31 -14.49 1.49
CA SER A 26 -4.18 -14.35 0.56
C SER A 26 -3.10 -13.39 1.07
N PHE A 27 -3.51 -12.26 1.65
CA PHE A 27 -2.62 -11.23 2.21
C PHE A 27 -3.43 -10.27 3.10
N VAL A 28 -2.72 -9.53 3.94
CA VAL A 28 -3.26 -8.62 4.95
C VAL A 28 -2.89 -7.18 4.62
N PHE A 29 -3.85 -6.28 4.66
CA PHE A 29 -3.66 -4.83 4.70
C PHE A 29 -3.74 -4.40 6.17
N LEU A 30 -2.60 -4.04 6.74
CA LEU A 30 -2.46 -3.74 8.15
C LEU A 30 -2.33 -2.23 8.36
N GLN A 31 -3.22 -1.63 9.15
CA GLN A 31 -3.08 -0.24 9.58
C GLN A 31 -1.77 -0.07 10.37
N PHE A 32 -0.86 0.75 9.85
CA PHE A 32 0.47 1.02 10.40
C PHE A 32 0.81 2.50 10.12
N ASP A 33 0.67 3.34 11.14
CA ASP A 33 0.66 4.79 10.95
C ASP A 33 2.04 5.43 11.13
N GLY A 34 3.01 4.72 11.71
CA GLY A 34 4.34 5.27 11.95
C GLY A 34 5.19 4.37 12.83
N LEU A 35 6.36 4.87 13.21
CA LEU A 35 7.37 4.17 14.00
C LEU A 35 7.58 4.76 15.39
N SER A 36 6.73 5.68 15.83
CA SER A 36 6.76 6.23 17.20
C SER A 36 5.41 6.11 17.89
N SER A 37 5.44 5.88 19.21
CA SER A 37 4.24 5.82 20.06
C SER A 37 3.37 7.07 19.94
N SER A 38 4.00 8.25 19.84
CA SER A 38 3.32 9.55 19.70
C SER A 38 2.39 9.63 18.49
N VAL A 39 2.75 8.98 17.38
CA VAL A 39 1.90 8.94 16.17
C VAL A 39 0.63 8.13 16.45
N TYR A 40 0.74 6.99 17.12
CA TYR A 40 -0.41 6.17 17.47
C TYR A 40 -1.28 6.81 18.55
N GLU A 41 -0.67 7.46 19.54
CA GLU A 41 -1.41 8.23 20.54
C GLU A 41 -2.22 9.36 19.89
N SER A 42 -1.60 10.12 18.99
CA SER A 42 -2.26 11.21 18.26
C SER A 42 -3.40 10.72 17.36
N LEU A 43 -3.15 9.69 16.54
CA LEU A 43 -4.11 9.27 15.51
C LEU A 43 -5.13 8.22 15.99
N ARG A 44 -4.78 7.42 17.01
CA ARG A 44 -5.52 6.22 17.44
C ARG A 44 -5.83 6.22 18.94
N GLY A 45 -5.35 7.20 19.71
CA GLY A 45 -5.67 7.40 21.12
C GLY A 45 -4.93 6.50 22.11
N ARG A 46 -3.96 5.70 21.65
CA ARG A 46 -3.09 4.87 22.48
C ARG A 46 -1.87 4.41 21.70
N ASP A 47 -0.79 4.07 22.39
CA ASP A 47 0.33 3.38 21.76
C ASP A 47 -0.09 2.00 21.24
N LEU A 48 0.32 1.71 19.99
CA LEU A 48 0.02 0.47 19.28
C LEU A 48 1.24 -0.11 18.54
N LEU A 49 2.40 0.55 18.54
CA LEU A 49 3.52 0.19 17.66
C LEU A 49 3.95 -1.27 17.85
N GLU A 50 4.18 -1.68 19.10
CA GLU A 50 4.61 -3.04 19.42
C GLU A 50 3.53 -4.08 19.08
N LEU A 51 2.25 -3.75 19.25
CA LEU A 51 1.15 -4.61 18.79
C LEU A 51 1.16 -4.77 17.26
N LYS A 52 1.48 -3.71 16.50
CA LYS A 52 1.59 -3.82 15.04
C LYS A 52 2.75 -4.72 14.63
N LYS A 53 3.92 -4.57 15.26
CA LYS A 53 5.08 -5.45 15.02
C LYS A 53 4.76 -6.91 15.35
N GLN A 54 4.06 -7.16 16.46
CA GLN A 54 3.62 -8.51 16.83
C GLN A 54 2.66 -9.10 15.78
N ALA A 55 1.70 -8.32 15.28
CA ALA A 55 0.80 -8.76 14.21
C ALA A 55 1.55 -9.12 12.92
N ILE A 56 2.63 -8.40 12.58
CA ILE A 56 3.48 -8.71 11.43
C ILE A 56 4.22 -10.03 11.66
N ALA A 57 4.76 -10.26 12.86
CA ALA A 57 5.43 -11.51 13.22
C ALA A 57 4.47 -12.72 13.10
N HIS A 58 3.26 -12.63 13.66
CA HIS A 58 2.28 -13.71 13.52
C HIS A 58 1.82 -13.94 12.06
N CYS A 59 1.72 -12.88 11.25
CA CYS A 59 1.49 -13.03 9.81
C CYS A 59 2.66 -13.76 9.12
N ASN A 60 3.90 -13.44 9.50
CA ASN A 60 5.08 -14.12 8.96
C ASN A 60 5.05 -15.62 9.25
N ASP A 61 4.77 -15.99 10.50
CA ASP A 61 4.71 -17.39 10.95
C ASP A 61 3.59 -18.17 10.24
N ALA A 62 2.47 -17.49 9.94
CA ALA A 62 1.36 -18.05 9.16
C ALA A 62 1.59 -18.03 7.64
N GLY A 63 2.73 -17.53 7.15
CA GLY A 63 3.02 -17.42 5.73
C GLY A 63 2.19 -16.35 4.99
N LEU A 64 1.55 -15.43 5.71
CA LEU A 64 0.73 -14.36 5.15
C LEU A 64 1.57 -13.12 4.82
N GLY A 65 1.50 -12.67 3.56
CA GLY A 65 2.09 -11.40 3.16
C GLY A 65 1.32 -10.20 3.74
N VAL A 66 2.04 -9.16 4.15
CA VAL A 66 1.48 -7.94 4.74
C VAL A 66 1.77 -6.73 3.85
N THR A 67 0.77 -5.91 3.60
CA THR A 67 0.91 -4.56 3.06
C THR A 67 0.60 -3.57 4.17
N LEU A 68 1.55 -2.71 4.52
CA LEU A 68 1.32 -1.67 5.50
C LEU A 68 0.42 -0.59 4.91
N VAL A 69 -0.55 -0.12 5.68
CA VAL A 69 -1.45 0.97 5.29
C VAL A 69 -1.21 2.12 6.25
N MET A 70 -0.59 3.19 5.76
CA MET A 70 -0.23 4.37 6.54
C MET A 70 -1.16 5.52 6.16
N THR A 71 -1.98 5.98 7.11
CA THR A 71 -2.69 7.25 6.93
C THR A 71 -1.70 8.39 7.15
N VAL A 72 -1.42 9.18 6.13
CA VAL A 72 -0.44 10.29 6.20
C VAL A 72 -1.18 11.57 6.58
N VAL A 73 -0.82 12.13 7.74
CA VAL A 73 -1.39 13.36 8.30
C VAL A 73 -0.25 14.38 8.45
N PRO A 74 -0.32 15.53 7.74
CA PRO A 74 0.68 16.59 7.86
C PRO A 74 0.89 17.06 9.29
N GLY A 75 2.15 17.25 9.69
CA GLY A 75 2.54 17.67 11.03
C GLY A 75 2.45 16.57 12.11
N VAL A 76 2.02 15.36 11.75
CA VAL A 76 1.93 14.23 12.68
C VAL A 76 2.92 13.13 12.32
N ASN A 77 2.83 12.58 11.11
CA ASN A 77 3.63 11.44 10.67
C ASN A 77 4.14 11.54 9.23
N ASP A 78 3.93 12.66 8.55
CA ASP A 78 4.40 12.93 7.19
C ASP A 78 5.93 12.93 7.07
N GLN A 79 6.63 13.24 8.15
CA GLN A 79 8.08 13.14 8.30
C GLN A 79 8.62 11.70 8.46
N GLN A 80 7.74 10.71 8.66
CA GLN A 80 8.12 9.30 8.85
C GLN A 80 7.89 8.43 7.61
N ILE A 81 7.54 9.02 6.46
CA ILE A 81 7.23 8.24 5.24
C ILE A 81 8.45 7.43 4.80
N GLY A 82 9.64 8.06 4.75
CA GLY A 82 10.90 7.40 4.41
C GLY A 82 11.23 6.27 5.37
N ASP A 83 11.15 6.53 6.68
CA ASP A 83 11.48 5.54 7.72
C ASP A 83 10.53 4.33 7.68
N VAL A 84 9.23 4.55 7.47
CA VAL A 84 8.25 3.46 7.33
C VAL A 84 8.50 2.64 6.08
N LEU A 85 8.82 3.29 4.96
CA LEU A 85 9.20 2.57 3.73
C LEU A 85 10.46 1.74 3.95
N GLN A 86 11.46 2.31 4.64
CA GLN A 86 12.69 1.61 4.98
C GLN A 86 12.45 0.38 5.86
N PHE A 87 11.75 0.57 6.96
CA PHE A 87 11.30 -0.53 7.81
C PHE A 87 10.57 -1.59 6.99
N ALA A 88 9.68 -1.19 6.07
CA ALA A 88 8.90 -2.13 5.27
C ALA A 88 9.76 -3.00 4.35
N TRP A 89 10.74 -2.45 3.64
CA TRP A 89 11.58 -3.28 2.75
C TRP A 89 12.64 -4.08 3.50
N GLU A 90 13.09 -3.62 4.67
CA GLU A 90 13.97 -4.40 5.57
C GLU A 90 13.25 -5.63 6.14
N GLN A 91 11.92 -5.59 6.27
CA GLN A 91 11.08 -6.72 6.68
C GLN A 91 10.61 -7.59 5.50
N SER A 92 11.18 -7.42 4.31
CA SER A 92 10.93 -8.35 3.19
C SER A 92 11.45 -9.75 3.57
N PRO A 93 10.74 -10.86 3.29
CA PRO A 93 9.56 -10.95 2.42
C PRO A 93 8.21 -10.93 3.15
N VAL A 94 8.12 -10.75 4.48
CA VAL A 94 6.80 -10.70 5.14
C VAL A 94 6.04 -9.45 4.72
N ILE A 95 6.71 -8.29 4.70
CA ILE A 95 6.12 -7.06 4.19
C ILE A 95 6.35 -6.98 2.67
N ARG A 96 5.24 -6.87 1.94
CA ARG A 96 5.19 -6.88 0.46
C ARG A 96 4.97 -5.49 -0.14
N GLY A 97 4.83 -4.47 0.71
CA GLY A 97 4.61 -3.12 0.24
C GLY A 97 4.01 -2.19 1.28
N VAL A 98 3.86 -0.94 0.86
CA VAL A 98 3.22 0.13 1.63
C VAL A 98 2.16 0.82 0.78
N ASN A 99 1.00 1.06 1.37
CA ASN A 99 -0.09 1.86 0.82
C ASN A 99 -0.22 3.14 1.64
N LEU A 100 0.18 4.26 1.05
CA LEU A 100 0.12 5.58 1.64
C LEU A 100 -1.25 6.21 1.35
N GLN A 101 -1.93 6.67 2.39
CA GLN A 101 -3.26 7.26 2.28
C GLN A 101 -3.23 8.65 2.90
N PRO A 102 -2.99 9.71 2.11
CA PRO A 102 -3.19 11.07 2.58
C PRO A 102 -4.54 11.20 3.28
N VAL A 103 -4.55 11.87 4.42
CA VAL A 103 -5.77 12.10 5.18
C VAL A 103 -6.82 12.78 4.30
N SER A 104 -8.06 12.36 4.46
CA SER A 104 -9.23 13.01 3.88
C SER A 104 -10.19 13.31 5.01
N TYR A 105 -10.73 14.52 5.03
CA TYR A 105 -11.48 15.08 6.15
C TYR A 105 -12.96 14.67 6.09
N PHE A 106 -13.20 13.37 6.16
CA PHE A 106 -14.53 12.79 6.35
C PHE A 106 -14.53 11.73 7.46
N GLY A 107 -15.66 11.58 8.15
CA GLY A 107 -15.78 10.66 9.27
C GLY A 107 -15.08 11.16 10.55
N ARG A 108 -14.29 10.30 11.19
CA ARG A 108 -13.59 10.61 12.46
C ARG A 108 -12.16 11.07 12.16
N THR A 109 -11.98 12.36 11.93
CA THR A 109 -10.68 12.98 11.67
C THR A 109 -10.34 14.01 12.74
N PRO A 110 -9.06 14.33 12.94
CA PRO A 110 -8.68 15.53 13.67
C PRO A 110 -9.39 16.75 13.07
N ASN A 111 -9.76 17.71 13.90
CA ASN A 111 -10.20 19.02 13.42
C ASN A 111 -8.98 19.71 12.83
N SER A 112 -8.84 19.68 11.50
CA SER A 112 -7.84 20.50 10.84
C SER A 112 -8.23 21.98 11.00
N THR A 113 -7.24 22.84 11.23
CA THR A 113 -7.41 24.28 11.40
C THR A 113 -7.27 25.05 10.09
N SER A 114 -6.90 24.39 8.98
CA SER A 114 -6.68 25.02 7.69
C SER A 114 -7.30 24.23 6.52
N PRO A 115 -7.95 24.89 5.55
CA PRO A 115 -8.45 24.27 4.32
C PRO A 115 -7.34 23.91 3.31
N PHE A 116 -6.06 24.13 3.63
CA PHE A 116 -4.91 23.92 2.74
C PHE A 116 -3.98 22.77 3.19
N GLU A 117 -4.47 21.84 4.00
CA GLU A 117 -3.66 20.74 4.56
C GLU A 117 -3.74 19.43 3.76
N HIS A 118 -4.33 19.43 2.56
CA HIS A 118 -4.35 18.22 1.73
C HIS A 118 -2.99 17.95 1.11
N LEU A 119 -2.37 16.84 1.51
CA LEU A 119 -1.21 16.33 0.82
C LEU A 119 -1.64 15.77 -0.55
N THR A 120 -1.17 16.42 -1.61
CA THR A 120 -1.41 15.97 -2.99
C THR A 120 -0.50 14.79 -3.34
N LEU A 121 -0.81 14.07 -4.42
CA LEU A 121 -0.05 12.89 -4.82
C LEU A 121 1.36 13.23 -5.34
N ASP A 122 1.52 14.39 -5.97
CA ASP A 122 2.80 14.93 -6.41
C ASP A 122 3.68 15.31 -5.22
N THR A 123 3.16 16.08 -4.25
CA THR A 123 3.92 16.38 -3.01
C THR A 123 4.26 15.10 -2.24
N LEU A 124 3.35 14.12 -2.18
CA LEU A 124 3.64 12.83 -1.57
C LEU A 124 4.77 12.09 -2.30
N ALA A 125 4.79 12.10 -3.64
CA ALA A 125 5.86 11.48 -4.43
C ALA A 125 7.22 12.17 -4.21
N GLU A 126 7.23 13.50 -4.11
CA GLU A 126 8.42 14.29 -3.80
C GLU A 126 8.94 14.00 -2.39
N GLU A 127 8.06 13.93 -1.40
CA GLU A 127 8.44 13.60 -0.01
C GLU A 127 8.96 12.17 0.12
N ILE A 128 8.41 11.21 -0.64
CA ILE A 128 8.97 9.84 -0.72
C ILE A 128 10.42 9.90 -1.24
N GLU A 129 10.67 10.58 -2.35
CA GLU A 129 12.01 10.65 -2.93
C GLU A 129 13.00 11.34 -1.98
N LYS A 130 12.58 12.47 -1.40
CA LYS A 130 13.37 13.25 -0.45
C LYS A 130 13.72 12.44 0.81
N GLN A 131 12.73 11.84 1.46
CA GLN A 131 12.94 11.11 2.71
C GLN A 131 13.63 9.75 2.52
N THR A 132 13.56 9.17 1.32
CA THR A 132 14.33 7.96 0.96
C THR A 132 15.70 8.28 0.36
N HIS A 133 16.12 9.54 0.35
CA HIS A 133 17.38 10.00 -0.24
C HIS A 133 17.60 9.51 -1.68
N GLY A 134 16.53 9.50 -2.49
CA GLY A 134 16.58 9.09 -3.90
C GLY A 134 16.52 7.57 -4.14
N VAL A 135 16.46 6.74 -3.09
CA VAL A 135 16.31 5.27 -3.23
C VAL A 135 15.00 4.92 -3.94
N ILE A 136 13.93 5.65 -3.63
CA ILE A 136 12.65 5.59 -4.35
C ILE A 136 12.46 6.88 -5.14
N PRO A 137 12.93 6.94 -6.40
CA PRO A 137 12.74 8.14 -7.22
C PRO A 137 11.28 8.32 -7.62
N SER A 138 10.76 9.55 -7.53
CA SER A 138 9.40 9.91 -7.90
C SER A 138 9.05 9.54 -9.35
N SER A 139 10.05 9.58 -10.25
CA SER A 139 9.92 9.13 -11.65
C SER A 139 9.55 7.65 -11.84
N LYS A 140 9.62 6.84 -10.77
CA LYS A 140 9.21 5.43 -10.75
C LYS A 140 7.85 5.21 -10.08
N LEU A 141 7.18 6.29 -9.67
CA LEU A 141 5.81 6.29 -9.17
C LEU A 141 4.90 6.75 -10.32
N PHE A 142 4.08 5.84 -10.82
CA PHE A 142 3.22 6.07 -11.98
C PHE A 142 1.77 6.28 -11.55
N PRO A 143 1.02 7.19 -12.18
CA PRO A 143 -0.41 7.35 -11.91
C PRO A 143 -1.16 6.02 -12.04
N ALA A 144 -2.16 5.82 -11.18
CA ALA A 144 -2.99 4.64 -11.21
C ALA A 144 -3.64 4.50 -12.59
N GLN A 145 -3.24 3.48 -13.36
CA GLN A 145 -3.69 3.32 -14.76
C GLN A 145 -5.17 2.92 -14.91
N ASN A 146 -5.82 2.62 -13.79
CA ASN A 146 -7.15 2.05 -13.73
C ASN A 146 -8.18 3.03 -13.15
N ASP A 147 -7.77 3.94 -12.27
CA ASP A 147 -8.65 4.96 -11.71
C ASP A 147 -8.39 6.31 -12.40
N HIS A 148 -9.00 7.37 -11.90
CA HIS A 148 -8.56 8.71 -12.28
C HIS A 148 -7.10 8.90 -11.86
N PRO A 149 -6.22 9.52 -12.68
CA PRO A 149 -4.79 9.66 -12.35
C PRO A 149 -4.53 10.43 -11.06
N LEU A 150 -5.47 11.28 -10.61
CA LEU A 150 -5.42 11.99 -9.33
C LEU A 150 -5.92 11.17 -8.12
N CYS A 151 -6.40 9.94 -8.32
CA CYS A 151 -6.87 9.09 -7.22
C CYS A 151 -5.77 8.23 -6.60
N GLY A 152 -4.63 8.06 -7.28
CA GLY A 152 -3.51 7.32 -6.72
C GLY A 152 -2.35 7.13 -7.68
N PHE A 153 -1.26 6.59 -7.16
CA PHE A 153 -0.11 6.12 -7.93
C PHE A 153 0.32 4.72 -7.48
N HIS A 154 1.17 4.09 -8.29
CA HIS A 154 1.84 2.85 -7.95
C HIS A 154 3.30 2.85 -8.40
N GLY A 155 4.15 2.18 -7.65
CA GLY A 155 5.53 1.85 -8.00
C GLY A 155 5.80 0.39 -7.68
N ASP A 156 6.46 -0.31 -8.59
CA ASP A 156 6.77 -1.73 -8.45
C ASP A 156 8.28 -1.91 -8.33
N PHE A 157 8.71 -2.63 -7.30
CA PHE A 157 10.09 -2.85 -6.93
C PHE A 157 10.35 -4.33 -6.65
N VAL A 158 11.61 -4.70 -6.64
CA VAL A 158 12.09 -5.97 -6.10
C VAL A 158 13.17 -5.68 -5.08
N ILE A 159 13.12 -6.33 -3.92
CA ILE A 159 14.19 -6.20 -2.92
C ILE A 159 15.37 -7.07 -3.35
N THR A 160 16.52 -6.44 -3.55
CA THR A 160 17.75 -7.11 -3.99
C THR A 160 18.33 -8.00 -2.90
N SER A 161 19.37 -8.79 -3.20
CA SER A 161 20.14 -9.54 -2.19
C SER A 161 20.83 -8.63 -1.18
N GLU A 162 21.10 -7.37 -1.55
CA GLU A 162 21.68 -6.33 -0.69
C GLU A 162 20.62 -5.69 0.24
N GLY A 163 19.35 -6.09 0.13
CA GLY A 163 18.26 -5.55 0.96
C GLY A 163 17.69 -4.22 0.46
N LEU A 164 18.13 -3.72 -0.69
CA LEU A 164 17.66 -2.45 -1.26
C LEU A 164 16.55 -2.66 -2.30
N PRO A 165 15.58 -1.73 -2.40
CA PRO A 165 14.57 -1.79 -3.44
C PRO A 165 15.17 -1.37 -4.80
N LYS A 166 14.98 -2.20 -5.82
CA LYS A 166 15.28 -1.87 -7.21
C LYS A 166 14.00 -1.74 -8.01
N ALA A 167 13.80 -0.59 -8.65
CA ALA A 167 12.61 -0.33 -9.46
C ALA A 167 12.51 -1.33 -10.61
N LEU A 168 11.34 -1.95 -10.75
CA LEU A 168 11.00 -2.76 -11.90
C LEU A 168 10.61 -1.82 -13.04
N SER A 169 11.34 -1.87 -14.14
CA SER A 169 10.99 -1.11 -15.33
C SER A 169 9.58 -1.50 -15.78
N MET A 170 8.67 -0.52 -15.81
CA MET A 170 7.44 -0.67 -16.56
C MET A 170 7.84 -0.93 -18.02
N PRO A 171 7.27 -1.95 -18.69
CA PRO A 171 7.47 -2.10 -20.12
C PRO A 171 7.12 -0.77 -20.78
N SER A 172 8.08 -0.21 -21.52
CA SER A 172 7.82 0.94 -22.39
C SER A 172 6.57 0.63 -23.19
N LYS A 173 5.47 1.36 -22.91
CA LYS A 173 4.37 1.41 -23.86
C LYS A 173 4.94 2.13 -25.07
N LYS A 174 5.31 1.36 -26.11
CA LYS A 174 5.29 1.89 -27.48
C LYS A 174 3.95 2.61 -27.61
N CYS A 175 4.02 3.91 -27.84
CA CYS A 175 2.88 4.79 -27.94
C CYS A 175 1.96 4.27 -29.06
N THR A 176 0.87 3.58 -28.71
CA THR A 176 -0.21 3.30 -29.66
C THR A 176 -1.23 4.42 -29.50
N CYS A 177 -1.01 5.49 -30.24
CA CYS A 177 -2.04 6.43 -30.61
C CYS A 177 -3.26 5.66 -31.12
N GLY A 178 -4.40 5.80 -30.43
CA GLY A 178 -5.71 5.30 -30.87
C GLY A 178 -5.89 3.78 -30.75
N LYS A 179 -6.48 3.34 -29.65
CA LYS A 179 -7.60 2.36 -29.59
C LYS A 179 -7.91 1.96 -28.15
N GLY A 180 -9.13 2.32 -27.72
CA GLY A 180 -10.06 1.49 -26.94
C GLY A 180 -9.67 1.07 -25.52
N LEU A 181 -10.58 1.37 -24.58
CA LEU A 181 -10.57 0.88 -23.20
C LEU A 181 -10.14 -0.60 -23.10
N VAL A 182 -8.97 -0.84 -22.51
CA VAL A 182 -8.58 -2.17 -22.07
C VAL A 182 -9.31 -2.47 -20.76
N SER A 183 -10.06 -3.57 -20.75
CA SER A 183 -10.86 -4.05 -19.63
C SER A 183 -10.04 -4.18 -18.34
N SER A 184 -10.68 -3.89 -17.21
CA SER A 184 -10.11 -3.66 -15.87
C SER A 184 -9.68 -4.92 -15.10
N VAL A 185 -9.91 -6.10 -15.65
CA VAL A 185 -9.70 -7.40 -14.98
C VAL A 185 -8.23 -7.85 -14.86
N PRO A 186 -7.32 -7.65 -15.85
CA PRO A 186 -6.00 -8.28 -15.82
C PRO A 186 -5.03 -7.79 -14.73
N LYS A 187 -5.23 -6.58 -14.18
CA LYS A 187 -4.26 -5.96 -13.24
C LYS A 187 -4.54 -6.20 -11.76
N ARG A 188 -5.81 -6.42 -11.37
CA ARG A 188 -6.12 -6.68 -9.95
C ARG A 188 -5.58 -8.05 -9.51
N GLU A 189 -5.66 -9.04 -10.40
CA GLU A 189 -4.96 -10.31 -10.21
C GLU A 189 -3.45 -10.14 -10.20
N PHE A 190 -2.88 -9.29 -11.07
CA PHE A 190 -1.45 -9.05 -11.11
C PHE A 190 -0.90 -8.45 -9.81
N LEU A 191 -1.58 -7.45 -9.24
CA LEU A 191 -1.24 -6.88 -7.93
C LEU A 191 -1.46 -7.89 -6.79
N ALA A 192 -2.58 -8.61 -6.81
CA ALA A 192 -2.87 -9.63 -5.81
C ALA A 192 -1.83 -10.77 -5.82
N ARG A 193 -1.33 -11.17 -6.99
CA ARG A 193 -0.25 -12.17 -7.13
C ARG A 193 1.08 -11.68 -6.56
N ARG A 194 1.35 -10.37 -6.60
CA ARG A 194 2.54 -9.77 -5.99
C ARG A 194 2.46 -9.67 -4.47
N TRP A 195 1.26 -9.53 -3.92
CA TRP A 195 1.07 -9.48 -2.46
C TRP A 195 0.96 -10.86 -1.82
N GLN A 196 0.61 -11.88 -2.59
CA GLN A 196 0.63 -13.27 -2.14
C GLN A 196 2.07 -13.75 -1.92
N ARG A 197 2.33 -14.29 -0.72
CA ARG A 197 3.53 -15.08 -0.47
C ARG A 197 3.28 -16.49 -0.98
N LYS A 198 4.09 -16.94 -1.93
CA LYS A 198 4.15 -18.36 -2.26
C LYS A 198 5.18 -19.04 -1.37
N PRO A 199 4.94 -20.28 -0.92
CA PRO A 199 5.99 -21.06 -0.27
C PRO A 199 7.19 -21.13 -1.22
N SER A 200 8.38 -20.92 -0.68
CA SER A 200 9.62 -21.15 -1.43
C SER A 200 9.64 -22.62 -1.83
N ILE A 201 9.52 -22.90 -3.13
CA ILE A 201 9.75 -24.24 -3.67
C ILE A 201 11.26 -24.48 -3.60
N PHE A 202 11.77 -24.81 -2.41
CA PHE A 202 13.04 -25.51 -2.26
C PHE A 202 12.72 -27.01 -2.33
N ASP A 203 12.27 -27.46 -3.50
CA ASP A 203 12.39 -28.87 -3.84
C ASP A 203 13.85 -29.10 -4.20
N GLY A 204 14.52 -29.92 -3.41
CA GLY A 204 15.97 -30.04 -3.31
C GLY A 204 16.68 -30.66 -4.50
N ASN A 205 16.61 -30.05 -5.69
CA ASN A 205 17.51 -30.36 -6.81
C ASN A 205 17.46 -29.26 -7.88
N GLN A 206 18.17 -28.15 -7.65
CA GLN A 206 18.92 -27.43 -8.69
C GLN A 206 19.72 -26.27 -8.07
N THR A 207 21.03 -26.47 -8.00
CA THR A 207 22.04 -25.47 -7.66
C THR A 207 22.25 -24.52 -8.84
N HIS A 208 21.47 -23.45 -8.93
CA HIS A 208 21.90 -22.24 -9.63
C HIS A 208 22.08 -21.14 -8.58
N GLN A 209 23.31 -21.05 -8.05
CA GLN A 209 23.76 -19.99 -7.14
C GLN A 209 24.07 -18.70 -7.92
N SER A 210 23.11 -18.22 -8.70
CA SER A 210 23.20 -16.90 -9.30
C SER A 210 22.51 -15.91 -8.36
N HIS A 211 23.26 -14.92 -7.86
CA HIS A 211 22.69 -13.75 -7.18
C HIS A 211 22.46 -12.59 -8.16
N ASP A 212 22.54 -12.86 -9.46
CA ASP A 212 22.48 -11.85 -10.50
C ASP A 212 21.04 -11.61 -10.97
N LEU A 213 20.56 -10.37 -10.85
CA LEU A 213 19.24 -9.96 -11.36
C LEU A 213 19.16 -9.97 -12.90
N PHE A 214 20.27 -10.15 -13.62
CA PHE A 214 20.28 -10.39 -15.06
C PHE A 214 19.97 -11.86 -15.43
N ASP A 215 20.02 -12.78 -14.47
CA ASP A 215 19.49 -14.14 -14.64
C ASP A 215 17.96 -14.10 -14.56
N LEU A 216 17.31 -14.51 -15.64
CA LEU A 216 15.86 -14.43 -15.80
C LEU A 216 15.10 -15.31 -14.79
N GLU A 217 15.64 -16.49 -14.45
CA GLU A 217 14.99 -17.42 -13.53
C GLU A 217 15.10 -16.91 -12.09
N TYR A 218 16.31 -16.50 -11.68
CA TYR A 218 16.52 -15.86 -10.38
C TYR A 218 15.69 -14.57 -10.24
N PHE A 219 15.64 -13.75 -11.28
CA PHE A 219 14.82 -12.54 -11.30
C PHE A 219 13.32 -12.84 -11.13
N ALA A 220 12.79 -13.82 -11.86
CA ALA A 220 11.38 -14.21 -11.75
C ALA A 220 11.03 -14.72 -10.35
N GLN A 221 11.88 -15.58 -9.78
CA GLN A 221 11.73 -16.09 -8.41
C GLN A 221 11.84 -14.98 -7.36
N ARG A 222 12.79 -14.05 -7.54
CA ARG A 222 12.98 -12.90 -6.64
C ARG A 222 11.81 -11.94 -6.70
N VAL A 223 11.25 -11.65 -7.89
CA VAL A 223 10.03 -10.83 -8.01
C VAL A 223 8.83 -11.50 -7.34
N GLN A 224 8.73 -12.82 -7.41
CA GLN A 224 7.63 -13.55 -6.75
C GLN A 224 7.77 -13.54 -5.22
N SER A 225 8.97 -13.76 -4.70
CA SER A 225 9.24 -13.88 -3.26
C SER A 225 9.46 -12.53 -2.56
N HIS A 226 10.15 -11.59 -3.21
CA HIS A 226 10.61 -10.29 -2.70
C HIS A 226 10.10 -9.11 -3.53
N GLY A 227 9.05 -9.32 -4.33
CA GLY A 227 8.34 -8.20 -4.95
C GLY A 227 7.79 -7.26 -3.88
N PHE A 228 8.01 -5.96 -4.08
CA PHE A 228 7.63 -4.90 -3.16
C PHE A 228 6.88 -3.80 -3.92
N THR A 229 5.73 -3.38 -3.42
CA THR A 229 4.88 -2.39 -4.09
C THR A 229 4.68 -1.17 -3.19
N ILE A 230 4.89 0.02 -3.75
CA ILE A 230 4.50 1.28 -3.12
C ILE A 230 3.25 1.78 -3.84
N THR A 231 2.18 2.04 -3.10
CA THR A 231 0.94 2.59 -3.64
C THR A 231 0.53 3.80 -2.84
N ALA A 232 -0.22 4.70 -3.47
CA ALA A 232 -0.95 5.72 -2.75
C ALA A 232 -2.39 5.82 -3.24
N ILE A 233 -3.31 6.10 -2.33
CA ILE A 233 -4.72 6.38 -2.63
C ILE A 233 -5.10 7.69 -1.96
N SER A 234 -5.46 8.69 -2.76
CA SER A 234 -5.99 9.96 -2.28
C SER A 234 -7.51 9.93 -2.41
N PHE A 235 -8.20 9.92 -1.26
CA PHE A 235 -9.66 10.04 -1.23
C PHE A 235 -10.08 11.50 -1.37
N GLN A 236 -11.39 11.70 -1.60
CA GLN A 236 -11.98 13.03 -1.73
C GLN A 236 -12.84 13.34 -0.51
N ASP A 237 -12.85 14.61 -0.12
CA ASP A 237 -13.73 15.14 0.93
C ASP A 237 -14.43 16.41 0.46
N ALA A 238 -15.02 17.17 1.40
CA ALA A 238 -15.80 18.35 1.11
C ALA A 238 -15.03 19.45 0.36
N GLU A 239 -13.70 19.49 0.44
CA GLU A 239 -12.89 20.61 -0.04
C GLU A 239 -12.20 20.33 -1.38
N ASN A 240 -12.02 19.05 -1.74
CA ASN A 240 -11.33 18.65 -2.96
C ASN A 240 -12.15 17.69 -3.86
N LEU A 241 -13.48 17.69 -3.68
CA LEU A 241 -14.38 16.84 -4.46
C LEU A 241 -14.35 17.22 -5.95
N ASP A 242 -13.96 16.26 -6.77
CA ASP A 242 -13.98 16.35 -8.22
C ASP A 242 -14.97 15.32 -8.80
N LEU A 243 -15.91 15.80 -9.62
CA LEU A 243 -16.94 14.98 -10.25
C LEU A 243 -16.36 14.02 -11.30
N GLU A 244 -15.29 14.40 -12.02
CA GLU A 244 -14.64 13.50 -12.98
C GLU A 244 -14.00 12.31 -12.24
N ARG A 245 -13.36 12.57 -11.10
CA ARG A 245 -12.82 11.52 -10.21
C ARG A 245 -13.92 10.58 -9.73
N LEU A 246 -15.10 11.09 -9.38
CA LEU A 246 -16.25 10.27 -8.97
C LEU A 246 -16.81 9.42 -10.11
N GLN A 247 -16.98 9.99 -11.30
CA GLN A 247 -17.49 9.28 -12.47
C GLN A 247 -16.57 8.13 -12.91
N ARG A 248 -15.27 8.25 -12.63
CA ARG A 248 -14.25 7.24 -12.95
C ARG A 248 -13.83 6.40 -11.75
N CYS A 249 -14.53 6.53 -10.61
CA CYS A 249 -14.22 5.80 -9.40
C CYS A 249 -14.45 4.29 -9.60
N ARG A 250 -13.57 3.47 -9.04
CA ARG A 250 -13.74 2.00 -9.03
C ARG A 250 -13.94 1.42 -7.63
N LEU A 251 -13.81 2.25 -6.60
CA LEU A 251 -14.13 1.88 -5.22
C LEU A 251 -15.56 2.34 -4.90
N HIS A 252 -16.46 1.38 -4.73
CA HIS A 252 -17.86 1.66 -4.46
C HIS A 252 -18.33 0.98 -3.18
N VAL A 253 -19.27 1.62 -2.50
CA VAL A 253 -20.08 1.03 -1.44
C VAL A 253 -21.36 0.54 -2.09
N TYR A 254 -21.71 -0.72 -1.83
CA TYR A 254 -23.04 -1.23 -2.16
C TYR A 254 -23.96 -0.95 -0.98
N ASP A 255 -24.95 -0.10 -1.18
CA ASP A 255 -25.94 0.25 -0.16
C ASP A 255 -27.33 0.39 -0.80
N GLN A 256 -28.33 -0.23 -0.17
CA GLN A 256 -29.73 -0.22 -0.61
C GLN A 256 -29.93 -0.50 -2.12
N GLY A 257 -29.21 -1.49 -2.67
CA GLY A 257 -29.33 -1.87 -4.07
C GLY A 257 -28.57 -0.98 -5.06
N ARG A 258 -27.82 0.03 -4.58
CA ARG A 258 -27.07 0.98 -5.41
C ARG A 258 -25.58 0.84 -5.18
N MET A 259 -24.81 1.03 -6.24
CA MET A 259 -23.35 1.17 -6.18
C MET A 259 -23.02 2.67 -6.12
N ILE A 260 -22.47 3.12 -4.99
CA ILE A 260 -22.19 4.53 -4.73
C ILE A 260 -20.66 4.70 -4.63
N PRO A 261 -20.03 5.64 -5.36
CA PRO A 261 -18.60 5.90 -5.21
C PRO A 261 -18.21 6.15 -3.75
N PHE A 262 -17.12 5.55 -3.28
CA PHE A 262 -16.75 5.56 -1.86
C PHE A 262 -16.69 6.97 -1.28
N CYS A 263 -16.01 7.90 -1.95
CA CYS A 263 -15.88 9.28 -1.46
C CYS A 263 -17.23 10.02 -1.46
N ALA A 264 -18.14 9.69 -2.37
CA ALA A 264 -19.49 10.26 -2.37
C ALA A 264 -20.36 9.69 -1.25
N TYR A 265 -20.21 8.39 -0.95
CA TYR A 265 -20.94 7.75 0.14
C TYR A 265 -20.56 8.31 1.52
N TYR A 266 -19.26 8.50 1.75
CA TYR A 266 -18.73 9.03 3.00
C TYR A 266 -18.63 10.56 3.01
N TYR A 267 -19.21 11.24 2.02
CA TYR A 267 -19.19 12.69 1.96
C TYR A 267 -19.90 13.28 3.19
N THR A 268 -19.14 13.93 4.06
CA THR A 268 -19.66 14.65 5.21
C THR A 268 -19.25 16.12 5.12
N PRO A 269 -20.18 17.08 5.28
CA PRO A 269 -19.84 18.49 5.33
C PRO A 269 -18.84 18.77 6.46
N ARG A 270 -17.82 19.59 6.20
CA ARG A 270 -16.93 20.06 7.26
C ARG A 270 -17.75 20.96 8.20
N ARG A 271 -17.86 20.58 9.48
CA ARG A 271 -18.41 21.48 10.50
C ARG A 271 -17.33 22.50 10.83
N LEU A 272 -17.41 23.68 10.20
CA LEU A 272 -16.68 24.86 10.66
C LEU A 272 -17.27 25.21 12.02
N LEU A 273 -16.52 24.94 13.10
CA LEU A 273 -16.83 25.40 14.45
C LEU A 273 -16.21 26.78 14.68
#